data_AF-A0A2R6LZT4-F1
#
_entry.id   AF-A0A2R6LZT4-F1
#
_cell.length_a   1.000
_cell.length_b   1.000
_cell.length_c   1.000
_cell.angle_alpha   90.00
_cell.angle_beta   90.00
_cell.angle_gamma   90.00
#
_symmetry.space_group_name_H-M   'P 1'
#
loop_
_entity.id
_entity.type
_entity.pdbx_description
1 polymer ?
#
loop_
_entity_poly.entity_id
_entity_poly.type
_entity_poly.pdbx_seq_one_letter_code
_entity_poly.pdbx_strand_id
1 'polypeptide(L)'
;DLEPTSGRRRGSQLADPAGAERKAAAMAGERSTFATTLRPYFENTREYVQRIEGKPLFEVARTYLDRIRGDTRTVIFTDDSDRATLRETVKVARGGAGTVTVLLAPGALFEEGVLADPERIYEEYVAFESFRRELAGIDRVDAFEVAPEARLEAILAESRARQ
;
A
#
# COMPACT_ATOMS: atom_id res chain seq x y z
N ASP A 1 6.49 24.48 26.77
CA ASP A 1 5.99 25.01 25.49
C ASP A 1 6.88 24.60 24.35
N LEU A 2 6.32 23.89 23.37
CA LEU A 2 7.01 23.53 22.13
C LEU A 2 6.34 24.27 20.99
N GLU A 3 7.09 25.14 20.30
CA GLU A 3 6.62 25.85 19.11
C GLU A 3 7.01 25.10 17.83
N PRO A 4 6.09 24.94 16.86
CA PRO A 4 6.41 24.28 15.60
C PRO A 4 7.29 25.18 14.74
N THR A 5 8.47 24.69 14.36
CA THR A 5 9.36 25.36 13.40
C THR A 5 8.88 25.13 11.97
N SER A 6 8.97 26.16 11.13
CA SER A 6 8.64 26.13 9.70
C SER A 6 9.68 25.33 8.91
N GLY A 7 9.59 24.00 9.02
CA GLY A 7 10.44 23.05 8.32
C GLY A 7 10.12 22.96 6.83
N ARG A 8 11.15 23.18 6.00
CA ARG A 8 11.18 23.03 4.54
C ARG A 8 10.61 21.67 4.10
N ARG A 9 9.68 21.69 3.13
CA ARG A 9 9.06 20.50 2.50
C ARG A 9 10.14 19.52 2.01
N ARG A 10 10.39 18.45 2.76
CA ARG A 10 10.90 17.18 2.22
C ARG A 10 9.68 16.27 2.05
N GLY A 11 9.60 15.58 0.92
CA GLY A 11 8.44 14.80 0.49
C GLY A 11 7.82 14.03 1.65
N SER A 12 6.51 14.20 1.84
CA SER A 12 5.77 13.57 2.92
C SER A 12 5.94 12.05 2.79
N GLN A 13 6.75 11.47 3.67
CA GLN A 13 6.45 10.15 4.20
C GLN A 13 5.03 10.27 4.75
N LEU A 14 4.05 9.83 3.95
CA LEU A 14 2.65 9.76 4.35
C LEU A 14 2.62 9.06 5.71
N ALA A 15 2.25 9.83 6.73
CA ALA A 15 2.21 9.36 8.10
C ALA A 15 1.40 8.06 8.12
N ASP A 16 2.01 6.99 8.65
CA ASP A 16 1.37 5.72 8.99
C ASP A 16 -0.04 6.01 9.54
N PRO A 17 -1.14 5.65 8.84
CA PRO A 17 -2.49 6.01 9.26
C PRO A 17 -2.88 5.38 10.60
N ALA A 18 -2.40 4.17 10.90
CA ALA A 18 -2.59 3.55 12.22
C ALA A 18 -1.77 4.30 13.30
N GLY A 19 -0.60 4.81 12.95
CA GLY A 19 0.17 5.75 13.77
C GLY A 19 -0.51 7.11 13.92
N ALA A 20 -1.19 7.59 12.88
CA ALA A 20 -1.89 8.86 12.81
C ALA A 20 -3.18 8.82 13.65
N GLU A 21 -3.94 7.72 13.63
CA GLU A 21 -5.08 7.50 14.51
C GLU A 21 -4.68 7.41 15.97
N ARG A 22 -3.60 6.67 16.30
CA ARG A 22 -3.07 6.61 17.67
C ARG A 22 -2.61 7.99 18.16
N LYS A 23 -1.94 8.76 17.30
CA LYS A 23 -1.53 10.13 17.60
C LYS A 23 -2.74 11.07 17.72
N ALA A 24 -3.73 10.96 16.83
CA ALA A 24 -4.96 11.75 16.88
C ALA A 24 -5.78 11.45 18.14
N ALA A 25 -5.86 10.17 18.55
CA ALA A 25 -6.50 9.76 19.80
C ALA A 25 -5.75 10.29 21.04
N ALA A 26 -4.41 10.26 21.02
CA ALA A 26 -3.60 10.86 22.08
C ALA A 26 -3.75 12.40 22.14
N MET A 27 -3.98 13.05 20.99
CA MET A 27 -4.15 14.50 20.85
C MET A 27 -5.60 14.97 21.09
N ALA A 28 -6.59 14.07 21.17
CA ALA A 28 -8.01 14.41 21.25
C ALA A 28 -8.39 15.21 22.53
N GLY A 29 -7.54 15.18 23.56
CA GLY A 29 -7.68 15.99 24.77
C GLY A 29 -6.73 17.20 24.86
N GLU A 30 -5.80 17.35 23.92
CA GLU A 30 -4.73 18.34 24.00
C GLU A 30 -5.12 19.63 23.26
N ARG A 31 -5.18 20.75 24.00
CA ARG A 31 -5.59 22.07 23.46
C ARG A 31 -4.40 22.95 23.05
N SER A 32 -3.23 22.36 22.86
CA SER A 32 -2.03 23.11 22.48
C SER A 32 -2.18 23.69 21.07
N THR A 33 -1.47 24.78 20.79
CA THR A 33 -1.36 25.36 19.43
C THR A 33 -0.82 24.32 18.43
N PHE A 34 0.06 23.45 18.90
CA PHE A 34 0.59 22.31 18.15
C PHE A 34 -0.51 21.32 17.72
N ALA A 35 -1.34 20.85 18.66
CA ALA A 35 -2.45 19.95 18.36
C ALA A 35 -3.49 20.61 17.44
N THR A 36 -3.76 21.91 17.64
CA THR A 36 -4.68 22.68 16.80
C THR A 36 -4.21 22.77 15.35
N THR A 37 -2.90 22.94 15.13
CA THR A 37 -2.30 23.07 13.80
C THR A 37 -2.28 21.74 13.05
N LEU A 38 -2.06 20.61 13.74
CA LEU A 38 -1.95 19.30 13.09
C LEU A 38 -3.30 18.61 12.82
N ARG A 39 -4.35 18.96 13.55
CA ARG A 39 -5.69 18.36 13.44
C ARG A 39 -6.24 18.24 12.01
N PRO A 40 -6.17 19.25 11.13
CA PRO A 40 -6.65 19.13 9.74
C PRO A 40 -5.90 18.07 8.91
N TYR A 41 -4.63 17.83 9.23
CA TYR A 41 -3.83 16.81 8.53
C TYR A 41 -4.20 15.39 8.95
N PHE A 42 -4.63 15.22 10.21
CA PHE A 42 -5.15 13.94 10.71
C PHE A 42 -6.56 13.64 10.22
N GLU A 43 -7.40 14.65 10.02
CA GLU A 43 -8.76 14.48 9.45
C GLU A 43 -8.72 13.89 8.04
N ASN A 44 -7.84 14.39 7.17
CA ASN A 44 -7.61 13.81 5.83
C ASN A 44 -7.09 12.36 5.89
N THR A 45 -6.28 12.04 6.89
CA THR A 45 -5.77 10.67 7.08
C THR A 45 -6.90 9.74 7.56
N ARG A 46 -7.80 10.23 8.39
CA ARG A 46 -8.95 9.47 8.91
C ARG A 46 -9.96 9.13 7.81
N GLU A 47 -10.23 10.04 6.89
CA GLU A 47 -11.10 9.78 5.74
C GLU A 47 -10.51 8.68 4.83
N TYR A 48 -9.18 8.62 4.70
CA TYR A 48 -8.48 7.57 3.96
C TYR A 48 -8.60 6.20 4.65
N VAL A 49 -8.43 6.13 5.97
CA VAL A 49 -8.60 4.88 6.75
C VAL A 49 -10.04 4.38 6.69
N GLN A 50 -11.03 5.26 6.79
CA GLN A 50 -12.45 4.90 6.72
C GLN A 50 -12.85 4.22 5.40
N ARG A 51 -12.14 4.48 4.29
CA ARG A 51 -12.40 3.81 3.00
C ARG A 51 -11.84 2.38 2.92
N ILE A 52 -10.93 2.04 3.82
CA ILE A 52 -10.21 0.76 3.85
C ILE A 52 -10.73 -0.11 5.01
N GLU A 53 -11.27 0.53 6.05
CA GLU A 53 -11.99 -0.12 7.15
C GLU A 53 -13.17 -0.95 6.63
N GLY A 54 -13.27 -2.21 7.08
CA GLY A 54 -14.24 -3.18 6.56
C GLY A 54 -13.78 -4.01 5.36
N LYS A 55 -12.61 -3.75 4.77
CA LYS A 55 -12.08 -4.62 3.71
C LYS A 55 -11.46 -5.88 4.30
N PRO A 56 -11.81 -7.09 3.81
CA PRO A 56 -11.47 -8.35 4.47
C PRO A 56 -9.97 -8.53 4.75
N LEU A 57 -9.12 -8.20 3.79
CA LEU A 57 -7.67 -8.36 3.92
C LEU A 57 -7.08 -7.44 5.01
N PHE A 58 -7.54 -6.20 5.07
CA PHE A 58 -7.11 -5.22 6.06
C PHE A 58 -7.60 -5.58 7.47
N GLU A 59 -8.87 -5.98 7.60
CA GLU A 59 -9.46 -6.36 8.89
C GLU A 59 -8.79 -7.60 9.50
N VAL A 60 -8.45 -8.60 8.68
CA VAL A 60 -7.71 -9.78 9.14
C VAL A 60 -6.32 -9.38 9.63
N ALA A 61 -5.59 -8.56 8.88
CA ALA A 61 -4.27 -8.10 9.29
C ALA A 61 -4.33 -7.33 10.62
N ARG A 62 -5.24 -6.36 10.74
CA ARG A 62 -5.45 -5.57 11.96
C ARG A 62 -5.83 -6.44 13.16
N THR A 63 -6.76 -7.37 12.98
CA THR A 63 -7.31 -8.17 14.10
C THR A 63 -6.30 -9.18 14.64
N TYR A 64 -5.52 -9.81 13.77
CA TYR A 64 -4.69 -10.95 14.15
C TYR A 64 -3.22 -10.59 14.34
N LEU A 65 -2.65 -9.69 13.55
CA LEU A 65 -1.21 -9.42 13.60
C LEU A 65 -0.82 -8.57 14.80
N ASP A 66 -1.70 -7.67 15.26
CA ASP A 66 -1.49 -6.88 16.50
C ASP A 66 -1.42 -7.77 17.76
N ARG A 67 -1.94 -9.00 17.70
CA ARG A 67 -1.96 -9.94 18.82
C ARG A 67 -0.73 -10.85 18.87
N ILE A 68 0.04 -10.92 17.78
CA ILE A 68 1.21 -11.79 17.69
C ILE A 68 2.44 -10.99 18.15
N ARG A 69 3.11 -11.48 19.21
CA ARG A 69 4.35 -10.89 19.70
C ARG A 69 5.55 -11.70 19.21
N GLY A 70 6.56 -11.03 18.66
CA GLY A 70 7.83 -11.64 18.21
C GLY A 70 8.14 -11.37 16.73
N ASP A 71 9.20 -12.01 16.23
CA ASP A 71 9.64 -11.93 14.83
C ASP A 71 8.66 -12.69 13.93
N THR A 72 7.60 -11.98 13.51
CA THR A 72 6.52 -12.56 12.71
C THR A 72 6.84 -12.40 11.23
N ARG A 73 6.73 -13.48 10.45
CA ARG A 73 6.82 -13.44 8.99
C ARG A 73 5.44 -13.60 8.39
N THR A 74 4.95 -12.55 7.72
CA THR A 74 3.63 -12.54 7.08
C THR A 74 3.80 -12.73 5.57
N VAL A 75 3.04 -13.66 4.99
CA VAL A 75 2.99 -13.84 3.53
C VAL A 75 1.59 -13.49 3.03
N ILE A 76 1.51 -12.58 2.05
CA ILE A 76 0.27 -12.10 1.46
C ILE A 76 0.23 -12.54 -0.01
N PHE A 77 -0.83 -13.25 -0.40
CA PHE A 77 -1.12 -13.62 -1.79
C PHE A 77 -2.33 -12.83 -2.26
N THR A 78 -2.19 -12.03 -3.31
CA THR A 78 -3.27 -11.16 -3.81
C THR A 78 -2.99 -10.70 -5.24
N ASP A 79 -3.93 -10.00 -5.85
CA ASP A 79 -3.72 -9.21 -7.06
C ASP A 79 -3.56 -7.71 -6.75
N ASP A 80 -3.40 -6.88 -7.77
CA ASP A 80 -3.26 -5.43 -7.67
C ASP A 80 -4.58 -4.65 -7.87
N SER A 81 -5.73 -5.31 -7.76
CA SER A 81 -7.04 -4.68 -7.95
C SER A 81 -7.37 -3.62 -6.87
N ASP A 82 -6.78 -3.74 -5.68
CA ASP A 82 -7.00 -2.83 -4.55
C ASP A 82 -5.69 -2.34 -3.90
N ARG A 83 -4.90 -1.60 -4.69
CA ARG A 83 -3.57 -1.11 -4.33
C ARG A 83 -3.52 -0.28 -3.04
N ALA A 84 -4.58 0.48 -2.76
CA ALA A 84 -4.66 1.31 -1.55
C ALA A 84 -4.77 0.44 -0.29
N THR A 85 -5.69 -0.52 -0.30
CA THR A 85 -5.94 -1.44 0.81
C THR A 85 -4.74 -2.33 1.08
N LEU A 86 -4.11 -2.83 0.02
CA LEU A 86 -2.92 -3.66 0.14
C LEU A 86 -1.75 -2.90 0.78
N ARG A 87 -1.51 -1.65 0.39
CA ARG A 87 -0.46 -0.81 0.98
C ARG A 87 -0.65 -0.67 2.50
N GLU A 88 -1.87 -0.41 2.95
CA GLU A 88 -2.15 -0.27 4.38
C GLU A 88 -2.07 -1.61 5.12
N THR A 89 -2.54 -2.70 4.49
CA THR A 89 -2.40 -4.06 5.03
C THR A 89 -0.92 -4.40 5.26
N VAL A 90 -0.05 -4.11 4.30
CA VAL A 90 1.40 -4.35 4.41
C VAL A 90 2.02 -3.55 5.55
N LYS A 91 1.64 -2.27 5.72
CA LYS A 91 2.13 -1.43 6.83
C LYS A 91 1.74 -1.99 8.19
N VAL A 92 0.49 -2.43 8.34
CA VAL A 92 -0.01 -3.08 9.56
C VAL A 92 0.75 -4.38 9.81
N ALA A 93 0.88 -5.23 8.78
CA ALA A 93 1.54 -6.53 8.88
C ALA A 93 3.03 -6.46 9.22
N ARG A 94 3.69 -5.36 8.86
CA ARG A 94 5.09 -5.07 9.16
C ARG A 94 5.30 -4.56 10.59
N GLY A 95 4.24 -4.25 11.35
CA GLY A 95 4.32 -3.71 12.70
C GLY A 95 5.33 -4.44 13.61
N GLY A 96 6.06 -3.70 14.44
CA GLY A 96 7.06 -4.26 15.35
C GLY A 96 8.31 -4.80 14.64
N ALA A 97 8.69 -6.06 14.93
CA ALA A 97 9.84 -6.76 14.34
C ALA A 97 9.48 -7.57 13.08
N GLY A 98 8.24 -7.46 12.59
CA GLY A 98 7.73 -8.30 11.51
C GLY A 98 8.38 -8.05 10.14
N THR A 99 8.38 -9.10 9.31
CA THR A 99 8.76 -9.05 7.88
C THR A 99 7.56 -9.47 7.04
N VAL A 100 7.41 -8.89 5.85
CA VAL A 100 6.28 -9.16 4.96
C VAL A 100 6.79 -9.60 3.59
N THR A 101 6.24 -10.68 3.06
CA THR A 101 6.42 -11.08 1.66
C THR A 101 5.07 -10.97 0.95
N VAL A 102 5.02 -10.19 -0.13
CA VAL A 102 3.83 -10.01 -0.95
C VAL A 102 4.04 -10.69 -2.29
N LEU A 103 3.11 -11.56 -2.66
CA LEU A 103 3.05 -12.26 -3.94
C LEU A 103 1.86 -11.71 -4.71
N LEU A 104 2.15 -11.00 -5.81
CA LEU A 104 1.18 -10.21 -6.56
C LEU A 104 0.94 -10.77 -7.95
N ALA A 105 -0.32 -11.09 -8.24
CA ALA A 105 -0.77 -11.40 -9.59
C ALA A 105 -1.15 -10.10 -10.33
N PRO A 106 -0.54 -9.78 -11.49
CA PRO A 106 -0.91 -8.61 -12.28
C PRO A 106 -2.24 -8.83 -12.98
N GLY A 107 -3.29 -8.09 -12.60
CA GLY A 107 -4.63 -8.24 -13.19
C GLY A 107 -4.64 -8.15 -14.72
N ALA A 108 -3.80 -7.27 -15.28
CA ALA A 108 -3.59 -7.10 -16.72
C ALA A 108 -3.23 -8.40 -17.47
N LEU A 109 -2.57 -9.35 -16.81
CA LEU A 109 -2.21 -10.65 -17.42
C LEU A 109 -3.29 -11.72 -17.22
N PHE A 110 -4.38 -11.43 -16.52
CA PHE A 110 -5.47 -12.40 -16.24
C PHE A 110 -6.82 -11.97 -16.81
N GLU A 111 -7.04 -10.69 -17.13
CA GLU A 111 -8.29 -10.20 -17.75
C GLU A 111 -8.59 -10.88 -19.10
N GLU A 112 -9.87 -11.09 -19.39
CA GLU A 112 -10.35 -11.56 -20.70
C GLU A 112 -10.27 -10.41 -21.70
N GLY A 113 -9.70 -10.66 -22.90
CA GLY A 113 -9.57 -9.63 -23.94
C GLY A 113 -8.17 -9.02 -24.10
N VAL A 114 -7.12 -9.65 -23.59
CA VAL A 114 -5.70 -9.25 -23.76
C VAL A 114 -5.33 -8.91 -25.22
N LEU A 115 -5.98 -9.57 -26.20
CA LEU A 115 -5.72 -9.38 -27.63
C LEU A 115 -6.48 -8.18 -28.25
N ALA A 116 -7.45 -7.60 -27.54
CA ALA A 116 -8.27 -6.51 -28.06
C ALA A 116 -7.55 -5.15 -27.98
N ASP A 117 -6.69 -4.96 -26.97
CA ASP A 117 -6.00 -3.69 -26.72
C ASP A 117 -4.65 -3.92 -26.00
N PRO A 118 -3.59 -4.30 -26.74
CA PRO A 118 -2.30 -4.62 -26.17
C PRO A 118 -1.60 -3.39 -25.56
N GLU A 119 -1.88 -2.19 -26.08
CA GLU A 119 -1.35 -0.94 -25.53
C GLU A 119 -1.91 -0.67 -24.11
N ARG A 120 -3.23 -0.80 -23.91
CA ARG A 120 -3.85 -0.68 -22.57
C ARG A 120 -3.27 -1.69 -21.60
N ILE A 121 -3.11 -2.94 -22.03
CA ILE A 121 -2.55 -4.01 -21.18
C ILE A 121 -1.10 -3.68 -20.77
N TYR A 122 -0.30 -3.14 -21.69
CA TYR A 122 1.06 -2.70 -21.37
C TYR A 122 1.06 -1.57 -20.33
N GLU A 123 0.20 -0.56 -20.48
CA GLU A 123 0.09 0.54 -19.50
C GLU A 123 -0.33 0.04 -18.11
N GLU A 124 -1.30 -0.87 -18.04
CA GLU A 124 -1.75 -1.49 -16.79
C GLU A 124 -0.65 -2.32 -16.14
N TYR A 125 0.11 -3.07 -16.94
CA TYR A 125 1.28 -3.82 -16.46
C TYR A 125 2.39 -2.88 -15.94
N VAL A 126 2.68 -1.77 -16.62
CA VAL A 126 3.62 -0.75 -16.12
C VAL A 126 3.14 -0.15 -14.79
N ALA A 127 1.83 0.07 -14.66
CA ALA A 127 1.23 0.55 -13.42
C ALA A 127 1.36 -0.50 -12.29
N PHE A 128 1.17 -1.79 -12.60
CA PHE A 128 1.41 -2.90 -11.68
C PHE A 128 2.87 -2.93 -11.22
N GLU A 129 3.83 -2.88 -12.14
CA GLU A 129 5.26 -2.92 -11.84
C GLU A 129 5.69 -1.74 -10.96
N SER A 130 5.16 -0.56 -11.25
CA SER A 130 5.39 0.65 -10.44
C SER A 130 4.90 0.44 -9.00
N PHE A 131 3.73 -0.14 -8.82
CA PHE A 131 3.16 -0.42 -7.51
C PHE A 131 3.91 -1.54 -6.75
N ARG A 132 4.28 -2.63 -7.43
CA ARG A 132 5.09 -3.71 -6.83
C ARG A 132 6.42 -3.16 -6.30
N ARG A 133 7.10 -2.31 -7.08
CA ARG A 133 8.35 -1.66 -6.68
C ARG A 133 8.16 -0.71 -5.50
N GLU A 134 7.02 -0.02 -5.44
CA GLU A 134 6.68 0.82 -4.30
C GLU A 134 6.55 0.00 -3.01
N LEU A 135 5.89 -1.16 -3.06
CA LEU A 135 5.79 -2.07 -1.91
C LEU A 135 7.15 -2.62 -1.49
N ALA A 136 7.99 -3.04 -2.43
CA ALA A 136 9.37 -3.47 -2.15
C ALA A 136 10.27 -2.34 -1.63
N GLY A 137 9.87 -1.08 -1.82
CA GLY A 137 10.54 0.08 -1.22
C GLY A 137 10.23 0.28 0.27
N ILE A 138 9.24 -0.45 0.81
CA ILE A 138 8.92 -0.41 2.24
C ILE A 138 9.92 -1.30 3.00
N ASP A 139 10.52 -0.74 4.04
CA ASP A 139 11.45 -1.47 4.90
C ASP A 139 10.82 -2.77 5.46
N ARG A 140 11.55 -3.88 5.31
CA ARG A 140 11.17 -5.26 5.68
C ARG A 140 10.01 -5.84 4.88
N VAL A 141 9.86 -5.39 3.62
CA VAL A 141 8.88 -5.91 2.67
C VAL A 141 9.58 -6.40 1.42
N ASP A 142 9.32 -7.65 1.05
CA ASP A 142 9.64 -8.19 -0.28
C ASP A 142 8.36 -8.26 -1.11
N ALA A 143 8.42 -7.86 -2.39
CA ALA A 143 7.28 -7.91 -3.30
C ALA A 143 7.64 -8.60 -4.63
N PHE A 144 6.96 -9.69 -4.93
CA PHE A 144 7.20 -10.55 -6.09
C PHE A 144 5.98 -10.61 -6.99
N GLU A 145 6.22 -10.64 -8.29
CA GLU A 145 5.20 -10.94 -9.28
C GLU A 145 4.96 -12.45 -9.34
N VAL A 146 3.69 -12.83 -9.52
CA VAL A 146 3.27 -14.21 -9.80
C VAL A 146 2.41 -14.19 -11.07
N ALA A 147 3.04 -14.53 -12.19
CA ALA A 147 2.37 -14.61 -13.49
C ALA A 147 2.87 -15.82 -14.30
N PRO A 148 2.01 -16.39 -15.17
CA PRO A 148 2.45 -17.38 -16.13
C PRO A 148 3.38 -16.75 -17.18
N GLU A 149 4.62 -17.22 -17.23
CA GLU A 149 5.72 -16.72 -18.07
C GLU A 149 5.34 -16.55 -19.55
N ALA A 150 4.49 -17.43 -20.08
CA ALA A 150 4.08 -17.43 -21.48
C ALA A 150 3.21 -16.23 -21.92
N ARG A 151 2.56 -15.51 -20.99
CA ARG A 151 1.55 -14.50 -21.35
C ARG A 151 2.14 -13.10 -21.60
N LEU A 152 3.21 -12.74 -20.89
CA LEU A 152 3.90 -11.46 -21.10
C LEU A 152 4.66 -11.44 -22.43
N GLU A 153 5.34 -12.53 -22.77
CA GLU A 153 6.04 -12.69 -24.06
C GLU A 153 5.08 -12.52 -25.25
N ALA A 154 3.87 -13.08 -25.16
CA ALA A 154 2.85 -12.94 -26.19
C ALA A 154 2.41 -11.48 -26.41
N ILE A 155 2.21 -10.72 -25.33
CA ILE A 155 1.81 -9.30 -25.41
C ILE A 155 2.94 -8.45 -26.02
N LEU A 156 4.18 -8.67 -25.60
CA LEU A 156 5.35 -7.93 -26.10
C LEU A 156 5.62 -8.21 -27.59
N ALA A 157 5.40 -9.45 -28.03
CA ALA A 157 5.52 -9.81 -29.45
C ALA A 157 4.49 -9.09 -30.31
N GLU A 158 3.25 -8.95 -29.84
CA GLU A 158 2.17 -8.32 -30.60
C GLU A 158 2.29 -6.79 -30.65
N SER A 159 2.70 -6.14 -29.56
CA SER A 159 2.99 -4.69 -29.54
C SER A 159 4.09 -4.31 -30.53
N ARG A 160 5.16 -5.12 -30.62
CA ARG A 160 6.26 -4.90 -31.58
C ARG A 160 5.86 -5.12 -33.03
N ALA A 161 4.86 -5.98 -33.29
CA ALA A 161 4.38 -6.25 -34.65
C ALA A 161 3.49 -5.12 -35.21
N ARG A 162 2.99 -4.22 -34.36
CA ARG A 162 2.13 -3.08 -34.74
C ARG A 162 2.89 -1.75 -34.88
N GLN A 163 4.19 -1.70 -34.57
CA GLN A 163 5.09 -0.56 -34.85
C GLN A 163 5.81 -0.74 -36.18
#